data_AF-A0AA88W8U4-F1
#
_entry.id   AF-A0AA88W8U4-F1
#
_cell.length_a   1.000
_cell.length_b   1.000
_cell.length_c   1.000
_cell.angle_alpha   90.00
_cell.angle_beta   90.00
_cell.angle_gamma   90.00
#
_symmetry.space_group_name_H-M   'P 1'
#
loop_
_entity.id
_entity.type
_entity.pdbx_description
1 polymer ?
#
loop_
_entity_poly.entity_id
_entity_poly.type
_entity_poly.pdbx_seq_one_letter_code
_entity_poly.pdbx_strand_id
1 'polypeptide(L)' 'MAASFRWILQMHKDVPRATRFYKEGLDFSIDVCTFHWAELQFGPLKLALLQSPRYNCVDN' A
#
# COMPACT_ATOMS: atom_id res chain seq x y z
N MET A 1 -7.14 -0.41 -28.10
CA MET A 1 -7.27 -0.47 -26.63
C MET A 1 -5.91 -0.82 -26.06
N ALA A 2 -5.26 0.09 -25.34
CA ALA A 2 -3.97 -0.18 -24.69
C ALA A 2 -4.23 -0.60 -23.24
N ALA A 3 -3.64 -1.71 -22.79
CA ALA A 3 -3.66 -2.07 -21.39
C ALA A 3 -2.83 -1.06 -20.59
N SER A 4 -3.41 -0.46 -19.56
CA SER A 4 -2.72 0.50 -18.70
C SER A 4 -2.47 -0.14 -17.34
N PHE A 5 -1.20 -0.16 -16.93
CA PHE A 5 -0.81 -0.59 -15.60
C PHE A 5 -1.17 0.51 -14.59
N ARG A 6 -2.39 0.43 -14.05
CA ARG A 6 -2.93 1.41 -13.09
C ARG A 6 -2.75 1.02 -11.64
N TRP A 7 -2.56 -0.27 -11.35
CA TRP A 7 -2.53 -0.78 -9.99
C TRP A 7 -1.18 -1.38 -9.65
N ILE A 8 -0.65 -0.97 -8.50
CA ILE A 8 0.51 -1.58 -7.87
C ILE A 8 0.04 -2.15 -6.54
N LEU A 9 0.29 -3.44 -6.30
CA LEU A 9 0.07 -4.07 -5.00
C LEU A 9 1.41 -4.29 -4.32
N GLN A 10 1.56 -3.78 -3.10
CA GLN A 10 2.75 -4.01 -2.27
C GLN A 10 2.39 -4.69 -0.97
N MET A 11 3.20 -5.67 -0.57
CA MET A 11 3.08 -6.32 0.72
C MET A 11 3.89 -5.56 1.78
N HIS A 12 3.25 -5.18 2.88
CA HIS A 12 3.85 -4.41 3.97
C HIS A 12 3.63 -5.09 5.32
N LYS A 13 4.65 -5.11 6.19
CA LYS A 13 4.50 -5.66 7.56
C LYS A 13 3.51 -4.85 8.40
N ASP A 14 3.49 -3.53 8.19
CA ASP A 14 2.65 -2.57 8.89
C ASP A 14 2.00 -1.65 7.85
N VAL A 15 0.75 -1.97 7.49
CA VAL A 15 0.00 -1.25 6.47
C VAL A 15 -0.32 0.19 6.90
N PRO A 16 -0.84 0.45 8.13
CA PRO A 16 -1.08 1.82 8.58
C PRO A 16 0.17 2.70 8.54
N ARG A 17 1.33 2.17 8.93
CA ARG A 17 2.60 2.92 8.91
C ARG A 17 3.04 3.23 7.49
N ALA A 18 2.98 2.25 6.58
CA ALA A 18 3.31 2.46 5.17
C ALA A 18 2.35 3.47 4.53
N THR A 19 1.06 3.39 4.83
CA THR A 19 0.04 4.32 4.32
C THR A 19 0.37 5.77 4.71
N ARG A 20 0.77 6.03 5.96
CA ARG A 20 1.20 7.37 6.40
C ARG A 20 2.43 7.85 5.64
N PHE A 21 3.42 6.98 5.43
CA PHE A 21 4.60 7.31 4.65
C PHE A 21 4.25 7.71 3.21
N TYR A 22 3.38 6.95 2.53
CA TYR A 22 2.95 7.28 1.17
C TYR A 22 2.11 8.57 1.10
N LYS A 23 1.27 8.82 2.10
CA LYS A 23 0.50 10.06 2.19
C LYS A 23 1.39 11.28 2.42
N GLU A 24 2.26 11.24 3.43
CA GLU A 24 3.06 12.40 3.85
C GLU A 24 4.30 12.62 2.99
N GLY A 25 4.94 11.54 2.53
CA GLY A 25 6.19 11.60 1.77
C GLY A 25 6.00 11.70 0.26
N LEU A 26 4.87 11.22 -0.27
CA LEU A 26 4.62 11.12 -1.72
C LEU A 26 3.27 11.73 -2.15
N ASP A 27 2.57 12.41 -1.23
CA ASP A 27 1.30 13.10 -1.47
C ASP A 27 0.20 12.23 -2.08
N PHE A 28 0.18 10.94 -1.71
CA PHE A 28 -0.93 10.07 -2.07
C PHE A 28 -2.18 10.39 -1.25
N SER A 29 -3.35 10.38 -1.89
CA SER A 29 -4.64 10.38 -1.19
C SER A 29 -4.95 8.98 -0.68
N ILE A 30 -5.49 8.87 0.54
CA ILE A 30 -5.92 7.59 1.11
C ILE A 30 -7.40 7.40 0.76
N ASP A 31 -7.70 6.38 -0.02
CA ASP A 31 -9.08 5.98 -0.32
C ASP A 31 -9.64 5.11 0.81
N VAL A 32 -8.85 4.11 1.24
CA VAL A 32 -9.20 3.15 2.30
C VAL A 32 -7.96 2.88 3.14
N CYS A 33 -8.10 2.80 4.46
CA CYS A 33 -7.02 2.34 5.34
C CYS A 33 -7.59 1.51 6.48
N THR A 34 -7.18 0.25 6.51
CA THR A 34 -7.48 -0.74 7.55
C THR A 34 -6.17 -1.33 8.08
N PHE A 35 -6.25 -2.17 9.11
CA PHE A 35 -5.05 -2.78 9.69
C PHE A 35 -4.29 -3.68 8.69
N HIS A 36 -5.01 -4.39 7.82
CA HIS A 36 -4.44 -5.37 6.89
C HIS A 36 -4.41 -4.92 5.42
N TRP A 37 -5.05 -3.81 5.09
CA TRP A 37 -5.24 -3.34 3.72
C TRP A 37 -5.34 -1.83 3.66
N ALA A 38 -4.70 -1.21 2.68
CA ALA A 38 -4.93 0.19 2.36
C ALA A 38 -4.91 0.40 0.85
N GLU A 39 -5.71 1.36 0.40
CA GLU A 39 -5.72 1.85 -0.97
C GLU A 39 -5.36 3.31 -0.97
N LEU A 40 -4.43 3.65 -1.83
CA LEU A 40 -3.95 4.99 -2.03
C LEU A 40 -4.03 5.35 -3.53
N GLN A 41 -4.28 6.62 -3.80
CA GLN A 41 -4.40 7.13 -5.16
C GLN A 41 -3.49 8.35 -5.35
N PHE A 42 -2.78 8.36 -6.48
CA PHE A 42 -2.04 9.52 -6.98
C PHE A 42 -2.37 9.70 -8.46
N GLY A 43 -3.29 10.63 -8.76
CA GLY A 43 -3.80 10.83 -10.11
C GLY A 43 -4.40 9.54 -10.70
N PRO A 44 -3.92 9.04 -11.86
CA PRO A 44 -4.41 7.81 -12.47
C PRO A 44 -3.79 6.52 -11.88
N LEU A 45 -2.80 6.64 -10.99
CA LEU A 45 -2.13 5.52 -10.35
C LEU A 45 -2.82 5.17 -9.03
N LYS A 46 -3.08 3.88 -8.83
CA LYS A 46 -3.57 3.30 -7.58
C LYS A 46 -2.55 2.38 -6.97
N LEU A 47 -2.32 2.54 -5.67
CA LEU A 47 -1.41 1.76 -4.86
C LEU A 47 -2.21 1.04 -3.79
N ALA A 48 -2.17 -0.28 -3.81
CA ALA A 48 -2.73 -1.12 -2.77
C ALA A 48 -1.61 -1.61 -1.86
N LEU A 49 -1.82 -1.52 -0.55
CA LEU A 49 -0.96 -2.05 0.48
C LEU A 49 -1.69 -3.22 1.13
N LEU A 50 -1.08 -4.39 1.13
CA LEU A 50 -1.62 -5.57 1.79
C LEU A 50 -0.67 -5.99 2.90
N GLN A 51 -1.20 -6.40 4.04
CA GLN A 51 -0.35 -6.88 5.11
C GLN A 51 0.34 -8.17 4.68
N SER A 52 1.67 -8.20 4.82
CA SER A 52 2.42 -9.42 4.59
C SER A 52 2.08 -10.47 5.65
N PRO A 53 1.91 -11.75 5.27
CA PRO A 53 1.75 -12.82 6.24
C PRO A 53 2.99 -12.84 7.14
N ARG A 54 2.76 -12.91 8.45
CA ARG A 54 3.83 -13.17 9.41
C ARG A 54 4.22 -14.64 9.28
N TYR A 55 5.06 -14.97 8.32
CA TYR A 55 5.97 -16.08 8.54
C TYR A 55 6.87 -15.63 9.68
N ASN A 56 7.04 -16.46 10.71
CA ASN A 56 8.09 -16.27 11.71
C ASN A 56 9.43 -16.22 10.96
N CYS A 57 9.82 -15.05 10.47
CA CYS A 57 11.22 -14.73 10.35
C CYS A 57 11.72 -14.80 11.78
N VAL A 58 12.44 -15.87 12.11
CA VAL A 58 13.16 -16.05 13.36
C VAL A 58 13.83 -14.72 13.65
N ASP A 59 13.37 -14.08 14.72
CA ASP A 59 13.99 -12.87 15.24
C ASP A 59 15.45 -13.23 15.53
N ASN A 60 16.37 -12.61 14.80
CA ASN A 60 17.80 -12.82 14.89
C ASN A 60 18.43 -11.71 15.74
#